data_AF-A0A5B0W2M9-F1
#
_entry.id   AF-A0A5B0W2M9-F1
#
_cell.length_a   1.000
_cell.length_b   1.000
_cell.length_c   1.000
_cell.angle_alpha   90.00
_cell.angle_beta   90.00
_cell.angle_gamma   90.00
#
_symmetry.space_group_name_H-M   'P 1'
#
loop_
_entity.id
_entity.type
_entity.pdbx_description
1 polymer ?
#
loop_
_entity_poly.entity_id
_entity_poly.type
_entity_poly.pdbx_seq_one_letter_code
_entity_poly.pdbx_strand_id
1 'polypeptide(L)'
;MRGTHTFLLHEETVDIIIDAETYFNPPVLNIQQGGESIQHHFSNEQLAELEYKIRTYLDGIRYPETPDQQMILHAECNAAIEEEIA
;
A
#
# COMPACT_ATOMS: atom_id res chain seq x y z
N MET A 1 12.72 -1.67 11.98
CA MET A 1 11.32 -2.02 12.28
C MET A 1 10.93 -3.12 11.32
N ARG A 2 10.46 -4.28 11.81
CA ARG A 2 10.03 -5.38 10.93
C ARG A 2 8.59 -5.13 10.50
N GLY A 3 8.37 -5.06 9.19
CA GLY A 3 7.04 -4.97 8.59
C GLY A 3 6.54 -6.38 8.28
N THR A 4 5.29 -6.69 8.63
CA THR A 4 4.66 -7.95 8.23
C THR A 4 3.25 -7.65 7.79
N HIS A 5 2.89 -8.14 6.61
CA HIS A 5 1.56 -8.03 6.06
C HIS A 5 1.12 -9.38 5.52
N THR A 6 -0.10 -9.77 5.84
CA THR A 6 -0.64 -11.10 5.54
C THR A 6 -1.98 -10.93 4.84
N PHE A 7 -2.20 -11.65 3.75
CA PHE A 7 -3.50 -11.69 3.06
C PHE A 7 -3.77 -13.06 2.46
N LEU A 8 -5.04 -13.32 2.15
CA LEU A 8 -5.48 -14.56 1.54
C LEU A 8 -5.45 -14.46 0.01
N LEU A 9 -4.86 -15.45 -0.64
CA LEU A 9 -4.83 -15.62 -2.09
C LEU A 9 -5.21 -17.07 -2.42
N HIS A 10 -6.34 -17.29 -3.09
CA HIS A 10 -6.84 -18.63 -3.46
C HIS A 10 -6.86 -19.64 -2.29
N GLU A 11 -7.42 -19.24 -1.14
CA GLU A 11 -7.51 -20.04 0.10
C GLU A 11 -6.17 -20.31 0.80
N GLU A 12 -5.06 -19.84 0.24
CA GLU A 12 -3.75 -19.88 0.88
C GLU A 12 -3.39 -18.52 1.49
N THR A 13 -2.61 -18.55 2.56
CA THR A 13 -2.09 -17.33 3.18
C THR A 13 -0.78 -16.94 2.52
N VAL A 14 -0.68 -15.68 2.11
CA VAL A 14 0.54 -15.06 1.61
C VAL A 14 1.06 -14.08 2.66
N ASP A 15 2.27 -14.33 3.15
CA ASP A 15 2.97 -13.46 4.09
C ASP A 15 4.04 -12.66 3.35
N ILE A 16 3.97 -11.33 3.46
CA ILE A 16 5.00 -10.40 3.01
C ILE A 16 5.70 -9.84 4.23
N ILE A 17 7.00 -10.09 4.33
CA ILE A 17 7.83 -9.70 5.47
C ILE A 17 8.97 -8.84 4.95
N ILE A 18 9.15 -7.67 5.55
CA ILE A 18 10.30 -6.79 5.30
C ILE A 18 11.11 -6.72 6.59
N ASP A 19 12.30 -7.29 6.55
CA ASP A 19 13.31 -7.11 7.58
C ASP A 19 14.13 -5.87 7.24
N ALA A 20 14.19 -4.94 8.20
CA ALA A 20 14.95 -3.71 8.05
C ALA A 20 16.46 -4.01 7.93
N GLU A 21 17.17 -3.06 7.33
CA GLU A 21 18.63 -3.08 7.31
C GLU A 21 19.21 -3.25 8.72
N THR A 22 20.24 -4.09 8.81
CA THR A 22 21.06 -4.24 9.99
C THR A 22 22.51 -3.93 9.62
N TYR A 23 23.37 -3.73 10.62
CA TYR A 23 24.79 -3.43 10.39
C TYR A 23 25.51 -4.45 9.48
N PHE A 24 25.01 -5.70 9.44
CA PHE A 24 25.64 -6.79 8.67
C PHE A 24 24.83 -7.24 7.46
N ASN A 25 23.57 -6.84 7.33
CA ASN A 25 22.69 -7.32 6.27
C ASN A 25 21.86 -6.17 5.67
N PRO A 26 21.77 -6.09 4.34
CA PRO A 26 20.85 -5.17 3.67
C PRO A 26 19.39 -5.55 3.99
N PRO A 27 18.43 -4.66 3.71
CA PRO A 27 17.01 -5.00 3.77
C PRO A 27 16.66 -6.27 3.01
N VAL A 28 15.75 -7.04 3.59
CA VAL A 28 15.30 -8.31 3.01
C VAL A 28 13.79 -8.30 2.85
N LEU A 29 13.34 -8.54 1.61
CA LEU A 29 11.95 -8.83 1.30
C LEU A 29 11.78 -10.36 1.25
N ASN A 30 10.85 -10.87 2.03
CA ASN A 30 10.47 -12.28 2.04
C ASN A 30 8.98 -12.41 1.72
N ILE A 31 8.65 -13.25 0.75
CA ILE A 31 7.27 -13.58 0.37
C ILE A 31 7.10 -15.08 0.58
N GLN A 32 6.15 -15.46 1.43
CA GLN A 32 5.87 -16.86 1.76
C GLN A 32 4.45 -17.23 1.38
N GLN A 33 4.27 -18.37 0.71
CA GLN A 33 2.95 -18.89 0.33
C GLN A 33 3.01 -20.43 0.32
N GLY A 34 2.05 -21.10 0.98
CA GLY A 34 1.85 -22.55 0.81
C GLY A 34 3.06 -23.45 1.14
N GLY A 35 4.06 -22.93 1.87
CA GLY A 35 5.33 -23.62 2.16
C GLY A 35 6.49 -23.26 1.24
N GLU A 36 6.25 -22.48 0.18
CA GLU A 36 7.28 -21.88 -0.65
C GLU A 36 7.65 -20.49 -0.11
N SER A 37 8.92 -20.11 -0.27
CA SER A 37 9.39 -18.79 0.12
C SER A 37 10.36 -18.22 -0.91
N ILE A 38 10.15 -16.96 -1.28
CA ILE A 38 11.07 -16.20 -2.12
C ILE A 38 11.69 -15.11 -1.25
N GLN A 39 13.02 -15.08 -1.20
CA GLN A 39 13.78 -14.07 -0.46
C GLN A 39 14.64 -13.25 -1.41
N HIS A 40 14.53 -11.93 -1.32
CA HIS A 40 15.33 -10.99 -2.09
C HIS A 40 15.99 -9.96 -1.20
N HIS A 41 17.29 -9.76 -1.43
CA HIS A 41 18.08 -8.69 -0.83
C HIS A 41 17.98 -7.46 -1.71
N PHE A 42 17.58 -6.33 -1.12
CA PHE A 42 17.45 -5.06 -1.82
C PHE A 42 18.30 -3.98 -1.14
N SER A 43 18.77 -2.99 -1.90
CA SER A 43 19.22 -1.73 -1.32
C SER A 43 18.02 -0.86 -0.93
N ASN A 44 18.24 0.14 -0.07
CA ASN A 44 17.20 1.08 0.32
C ASN A 44 16.62 1.84 -0.90
N GLU A 45 17.45 2.18 -1.88
CA GLU A 45 17.03 2.84 -3.13
C GLU A 45 16.11 1.94 -3.95
N GLN A 46 16.43 0.65 -4.05
CA GLN A 46 15.61 -0.31 -4.78
C GLN A 46 14.25 -0.53 -4.11
N LEU A 47 14.21 -0.55 -2.77
CA LEU A 47 12.94 -0.62 -2.03
C LEU A 47 12.10 0.63 -2.23
N ALA A 48 12.71 1.82 -2.24
CA ALA A 48 12.00 3.08 -2.51
C ALA A 48 11.44 3.11 -3.94
N GLU A 49 12.18 2.62 -4.94
CA GLU A 49 11.67 2.51 -6.31
C GLU A 49 10.51 1.51 -6.41
N LEU A 50 10.60 0.38 -5.70
CA LEU A 50 9.53 -0.62 -5.66
C LEU A 50 8.26 -0.02 -5.03
N GLU A 51 8.39 0.67 -3.90
CA GLU A 51 7.27 1.38 -3.25
C GLU A 51 6.62 2.37 -4.22
N TYR A 52 7.43 3.20 -4.90
CA TYR A 52 6.94 4.18 -5.86
C TYR A 52 6.14 3.54 -7.00
N LYS A 53 6.66 2.45 -7.59
CA LYS A 53 5.97 1.73 -8.68
C LYS A 53 4.66 1.10 -8.22
N ILE A 54 4.65 0.47 -7.04
CA ILE A 54 3.44 -0.12 -6.46
C ILE A 54 2.41 0.98 -6.21
N ARG A 55 2.81 2.08 -5.55
CA ARG A 55 1.89 3.18 -5.24
C ARG A 55 1.30 3.80 -6.52
N THR A 56 2.15 4.04 -7.52
CA THR A 56 1.71 4.55 -8.83
C THR A 56 0.71 3.63 -9.51
N TYR A 57 0.96 2.31 -9.48
CA TYR A 57 0.02 1.33 -10.03
C TYR A 57 -1.31 1.33 -9.27
N LEU A 58 -1.25 1.30 -7.93
CA LEU A 58 -2.42 1.34 -7.06
C LEU A 58 -3.24 2.61 -7.27
N ASP A 59 -2.58 3.76 -7.42
CA ASP A 59 -3.22 5.03 -7.75
C ASP A 59 -3.87 5.00 -9.14
N GLY A 60 -3.29 4.27 -10.10
CA GLY A 60 -3.85 4.10 -11.44
C GLY A 60 -5.06 3.17 -11.53
N ILE A 61 -5.18 2.21 -10.60
CA ILE A 61 -6.34 1.29 -10.54
C ILE A 61 -7.36 1.68 -9.47
N ARG A 62 -7.01 2.62 -8.57
CA ARG A 62 -8.01 3.29 -7.73
C ARG A 62 -9.05 3.86 -8.69
N TYR A 63 -10.31 3.49 -8.47
CA TYR A 63 -11.42 4.07 -9.21
C TYR A 63 -11.21 5.59 -9.18
N PRO A 64 -11.15 6.27 -10.34
CA PRO A 64 -11.36 7.70 -10.31
C PRO A 64 -12.75 7.83 -9.69
N GLU A 65 -12.84 8.38 -8.47
CA GLU A 65 -14.12 8.79 -7.94
C GLU A 65 -14.79 9.54 -9.06
N THR A 66 -15.91 9.00 -9.55
CA THR A 66 -16.58 9.59 -10.71
C THR A 66 -16.75 11.08 -10.44
N PRO A 67 -16.51 11.99 -11.39
CA PRO A 67 -16.57 13.43 -11.15
C PRO A 67 -17.82 13.87 -10.37
N ASP A 68 -18.93 13.16 -10.55
CA ASP A 68 -20.18 13.31 -9.80
C ASP A 68 -20.03 13.07 -8.28
N GLN A 69 -19.27 12.07 -7.83
CA GLN A 69 -19.07 11.78 -6.40
C GLN A 69 -18.24 12.87 -5.71
N GLN A 70 -17.22 13.40 -6.39
CA GLN A 70 -16.45 14.55 -5.89
C GLN A 70 -17.34 15.80 -5.85
N MET A 71 -18.16 16.05 -6.88
CA MET A 71 -19.12 17.16 -6.88
C MET A 71 -20.18 17.04 -5.78
N ILE A 72 -20.69 15.83 -5.51
CA ILE A 72 -21.64 15.57 -4.42
C ILE A 72 -20.98 15.82 -3.06
N LEU A 73 -19.77 15.31 -2.84
CA LEU A 73 -19.04 15.51 -1.59
C LEU A 73 -18.72 17.00 -1.35
N HIS A 74 -18.36 17.74 -2.41
CA HIS A 74 -18.14 19.18 -2.33
C HIS A 74 -19.43 19.97 -2.05
N ALA A 75 -20.55 19.57 -2.65
CA ALA A 75 -21.85 20.19 -2.39
C ALA A 75 -22.32 19.94 -0.95
N GLU A 76 -22.14 18.71 -0.43
CA GLU A 76 -22.44 18.35 0.95
C GLU A 76 -21.57 19.11 1.96
N CYS A 77 -20.26 19.22 1.70
CA CYS A 77 -19.35 20.00 2.54
C CYS A 77 -19.74 21.49 2.57
N ASN A 78 -20.08 22.08 1.42
CA ASN A 78 -20.48 23.49 1.35
C ASN A 78 -21.82 23.75 2.04
N ALA A 79 -22.80 22.84 1.90
CA ALA A 79 -24.08 22.95 2.58
C ALA A 79 -23.93 22.83 4.11
N ALA A 80 -23.10 21.91 4.59
CA ALA A 80 -22.81 21.78 6.03
C ALA A 80 -22.12 23.02 6.60
N ILE A 81 -21.22 23.66 5.82
CA ILE A 81 -20.60 24.92 6.21
C ILE A 81 -21.65 26.03 6.28
N GLU A 82 -22.52 26.17 5.30
CA GLU A 82 -23.58 27.21 5.29
C GLU A 82 -24.59 27.05 6.44
N GLU A 83 -24.96 25.81 6.80
CA GLU A 83 -25.82 25.54 7.96
C GLU A 83 -25.15 25.85 9.31
N GLU A 84 -23.82 25.79 9.40
CA GLU A 84 -23.08 26.10 10.63
C GLU A 84 -22.90 27.62 10.87
N ILE A 85 -23.07 28.45 9.83
CA ILE A 85 -22.96 29.93 9.91
C ILE A 85 -24.31 30.65 9.98
N ALA A 86 -25.44 29.91 9.92
CA ALA A 86 -26.80 30.46 9.93
C ALA A 86 -27.46 30.50 11.33
#